data_AF-A0A966V634-F1
#
_entry.id   AF-A0A966V634-F1
#
_cell.length_a   1.000
_cell.length_b   1.000
_cell.length_c   1.000
_cell.angle_alpha   90.00
_cell.angle_beta   90.00
_cell.angle_gamma   90.00
#
_symmetry.space_group_name_H-M   'P 1'
#
loop_
_entity.id
_entity.type
_entity.pdbx_description
1 polymer ?
#
loop_
_entity_poly.entity_id
_entity_poly.type
_entity_poly.pdbx_seq_one_letter_code
_entity_poly.pdbx_strand_id
1 'polypeptide(L)'
;MELVQGAYYKEPPTFRAKTTYILHFAVGCEFAIFLDHITDPVDRIKAALNTAPNEDTRMDSFLAKPLSFRAGELIGYTIGAGPADSIRQWDFGYYSASVTNVYVNQPRRSNPVPAWKQLHAVCGFDYFAEPLKSTYARYFATHRGVLVPGAPCRSPNRDVAGTLAGSWYYKPDSTSIEPHVAIAIDLDGKSVIVAGLRQFVEIEASNPTLKDPANVTDRHCYYDSANGRYYFFQFVDRTTVDMFEGSGSCPISPSGTKTRLYR
;
A
#
# COMPACT_ATOMS: atom_id res chain seq x y z
N MET A 1 -20.53 -13.21 -8.52
CA MET A 1 -19.54 -12.96 -7.44
C MET A 1 -20.25 -13.12 -6.11
N GLU A 2 -19.53 -13.43 -5.04
CA GLU A 2 -20.13 -13.66 -3.73
C GLU A 2 -19.40 -12.83 -2.67
N LEU A 3 -20.15 -12.09 -1.85
CA LEU A 3 -19.59 -11.49 -0.64
C LEU A 3 -19.35 -12.64 0.35
N VAL A 4 -18.09 -12.83 0.77
CA VAL A 4 -17.68 -13.94 1.63
C VAL A 4 -17.15 -13.48 2.98
N GLN A 5 -16.65 -12.25 3.07
CA GLN A 5 -16.09 -11.67 4.28
C GLN A 5 -16.30 -10.15 4.28
N GLY A 6 -16.38 -9.55 5.45
CA GLY A 6 -16.42 -8.10 5.60
C GLY A 6 -16.60 -7.66 7.05
N ALA A 7 -16.64 -6.35 7.24
CA ALA A 7 -16.97 -5.73 8.52
C ALA A 7 -17.54 -4.34 8.35
N TYR A 8 -18.36 -3.94 9.31
CA TYR A 8 -18.66 -2.55 9.64
C TYR A 8 -17.66 -2.07 10.69
N TYR A 9 -17.00 -0.92 10.49
CA TYR A 9 -15.93 -0.45 11.37
C TYR A 9 -15.87 1.07 11.50
N LYS A 10 -15.12 1.55 12.49
CA LYS A 10 -14.89 2.98 12.74
C LYS A 10 -13.73 3.52 11.92
N GLU A 11 -13.92 4.71 11.38
CA GLU A 11 -12.87 5.44 10.68
C GLU A 11 -12.07 6.34 11.63
N PRO A 12 -10.85 6.75 11.24
CA PRO A 12 -10.10 7.78 11.96
C PRO A 12 -10.95 9.02 12.25
N PRO A 13 -10.78 9.68 13.41
CA PRO A 13 -11.59 10.85 13.78
C PRO A 13 -11.53 12.00 12.77
N THR A 14 -10.42 12.11 12.04
CA THR A 14 -10.16 13.09 10.98
C THR A 14 -10.96 12.84 9.71
N PHE A 15 -11.50 11.64 9.51
CA PHE A 15 -12.27 11.30 8.33
C PHE A 15 -13.67 11.90 8.39
N ARG A 16 -14.21 12.18 7.20
CA ARG A 16 -15.59 12.65 7.03
C ARG A 16 -16.60 11.58 7.44
N ALA A 17 -16.45 10.37 6.91
CA ALA A 17 -17.20 9.22 7.38
C ALA A 17 -16.71 8.85 8.79
N LYS A 18 -17.62 8.58 9.72
CA LYS A 18 -17.28 8.11 11.07
C LYS A 18 -17.18 6.59 11.14
N THR A 19 -17.88 5.93 10.23
CA THR A 19 -17.90 4.49 10.08
C THR A 19 -18.10 4.15 8.61
N THR A 20 -17.60 2.99 8.24
CA THR A 20 -17.59 2.48 6.87
C THR A 20 -17.59 0.95 6.90
N TYR A 21 -17.64 0.35 5.72
CA TYR A 21 -17.62 -1.08 5.52
C TYR A 21 -16.45 -1.49 4.62
N ILE A 22 -15.79 -2.57 5.02
CA ILE A 22 -14.86 -3.32 4.19
C ILE A 22 -15.55 -4.60 3.71
N LEU A 23 -15.45 -4.88 2.41
CA LEU A 23 -16.15 -5.96 1.72
C LEU A 23 -15.17 -6.80 0.91
N HIS A 24 -15.21 -8.12 1.10
CA HIS A 24 -14.39 -9.09 0.40
C HIS A 24 -15.26 -10.02 -0.45
N PHE A 25 -15.10 -9.92 -1.77
CA PHE A 25 -15.82 -10.73 -2.73
C PHE A 25 -14.94 -11.85 -3.28
N ALA A 26 -15.47 -13.06 -3.34
CA ALA A 26 -14.95 -14.14 -4.16
C ALA A 26 -15.57 -14.07 -5.57
N VAL A 27 -14.72 -14.20 -6.59
CA VAL A 27 -15.11 -14.23 -8.00
C VAL A 27 -14.63 -15.55 -8.59
N GLY A 28 -15.51 -16.56 -8.58
CA GLY A 28 -15.11 -17.92 -8.91
C GLY A 28 -14.19 -18.51 -7.84
N CYS A 29 -13.29 -19.42 -8.23
CA CYS A 29 -12.42 -20.14 -7.30
C CYS A 29 -11.07 -19.46 -7.06
N GLU A 30 -10.62 -18.59 -7.97
CA GLU A 30 -9.23 -18.13 -8.00
C GLU A 30 -9.05 -16.63 -7.83
N PHE A 31 -10.14 -15.85 -7.80
CA PHE A 31 -10.04 -14.39 -7.80
C PHE A 31 -10.83 -13.79 -6.64
N ALA A 32 -10.26 -12.76 -6.03
CA ALA A 32 -10.90 -12.01 -4.96
C ALA A 32 -10.79 -10.51 -5.20
N ILE A 33 -11.82 -9.78 -4.79
CA ILE A 33 -11.88 -8.32 -4.81
C ILE A 33 -12.07 -7.86 -3.38
N PHE A 34 -11.23 -6.94 -2.91
CA PHE A 34 -11.55 -6.15 -1.71
C PHE A 34 -12.01 -4.77 -2.11
N LEU A 35 -13.00 -4.26 -1.39
CA LEU A 35 -13.48 -2.89 -1.48
C LEU A 35 -13.54 -2.36 -0.05
N ASP A 36 -12.92 -1.22 0.20
CA ASP A 36 -12.94 -0.57 1.52
C ASP A 36 -13.66 0.79 1.45
N HIS A 37 -13.89 1.39 2.61
CA HIS A 37 -14.49 2.71 2.73
C HIS A 37 -15.89 2.83 2.11
N ILE A 38 -16.66 1.74 2.02
CA ILE A 38 -18.06 1.80 1.60
C ILE A 38 -18.88 2.44 2.73
N THR A 39 -19.61 3.52 2.48
CA THR A 39 -20.37 4.21 3.53
C THR A 39 -21.81 3.74 3.64
N ASP A 40 -22.39 3.31 2.53
CA ASP A 40 -23.80 2.93 2.47
C ASP A 40 -23.98 1.69 1.59
N PRO A 41 -23.71 0.49 2.14
CA PRO A 41 -23.96 -0.75 1.43
C PRO A 41 -25.47 -1.06 1.37
N VAL A 42 -25.88 -1.88 0.42
CA VAL A 42 -27.29 -2.30 0.30
C VAL A 42 -27.74 -3.09 1.54
N ASP A 43 -29.04 -3.06 1.84
CA ASP A 43 -29.60 -3.59 3.11
C ASP A 43 -29.23 -5.03 3.40
N ARG A 44 -29.15 -5.90 2.38
CA ARG A 44 -28.77 -7.29 2.57
C ARG A 44 -27.32 -7.47 3.05
N ILE A 45 -26.41 -6.55 2.71
CA ILE A 45 -25.05 -6.54 3.23
C ILE A 45 -25.07 -6.06 4.68
N LYS A 46 -25.77 -4.95 4.97
CA LYS A 46 -25.92 -4.44 6.35
C LYS A 46 -26.48 -5.50 7.30
N ALA A 47 -27.47 -6.27 6.84
CA ALA A 47 -28.10 -7.33 7.62
C ALA A 47 -27.20 -8.56 7.83
N ALA A 48 -26.18 -8.77 6.99
CA ALA A 48 -25.27 -9.91 7.08
C ALA A 48 -24.01 -9.62 7.92
N LEU A 49 -23.68 -8.36 8.13
CA LEU A 49 -22.47 -7.93 8.85
C LEU A 49 -22.78 -7.58 10.31
N ASN A 50 -21.73 -7.28 11.07
CA ASN A 50 -21.84 -6.83 12.44
C ASN A 50 -22.65 -5.52 12.56
N THR A 51 -23.47 -5.43 13.61
CA THR A 51 -24.37 -4.30 13.85
C THR A 51 -23.69 -3.12 14.56
N ALA A 52 -22.71 -3.40 15.41
CA ALA A 52 -21.86 -2.40 16.06
C ALA A 52 -20.52 -2.30 15.31
N PRO A 53 -19.99 -1.09 15.07
CA PRO A 53 -18.77 -0.94 14.30
C PRO A 53 -17.56 -1.45 15.10
N ASN A 54 -16.74 -2.28 14.46
CA ASN A 54 -15.44 -2.69 14.99
C ASN A 54 -14.48 -1.50 15.08
N GLU A 55 -13.46 -1.61 15.94
CA GLU A 55 -12.43 -0.57 16.06
C GLU A 55 -11.42 -0.60 14.90
N ASP A 56 -11.32 -1.72 14.18
CA ASP A 56 -10.28 -1.95 13.18
C ASP A 56 -10.76 -2.89 12.06
N THR A 57 -10.28 -2.68 10.83
CA THR A 57 -10.61 -3.49 9.65
C THR A 57 -10.06 -4.91 9.71
N ARG A 58 -9.01 -5.16 10.51
CA ARG A 58 -8.44 -6.50 10.77
C ARG A 58 -9.36 -7.41 11.58
N MET A 59 -10.49 -6.90 12.03
CA MET A 59 -11.53 -7.64 12.75
C MET A 59 -12.69 -8.07 11.84
N ASP A 60 -12.46 -8.16 10.53
CA ASP A 60 -13.43 -8.70 9.60
C ASP A 60 -13.70 -10.19 9.83
N SER A 61 -14.83 -10.67 9.34
CA SER A 61 -15.29 -12.04 9.59
C SER A 61 -15.88 -12.64 8.33
N PHE A 62 -15.62 -13.93 8.14
CA PHE A 62 -16.28 -14.70 7.11
C PHE A 62 -17.78 -14.81 7.40
N LEU A 63 -18.59 -14.60 6.38
CA LEU A 63 -20.03 -14.78 6.46
C LEU A 63 -20.35 -16.26 6.58
N ALA A 64 -21.24 -16.61 7.51
CA ALA A 64 -21.76 -17.97 7.63
C ALA A 64 -22.46 -18.44 6.34
N LYS A 65 -23.09 -17.50 5.63
CA LYS A 65 -23.68 -17.72 4.31
C LYS A 65 -23.24 -16.60 3.36
N PRO A 66 -22.48 -16.92 2.29
CA PRO A 66 -22.12 -15.94 1.27
C PRO A 66 -23.36 -15.30 0.62
N LEU A 67 -23.23 -14.03 0.23
CA LEU A 67 -24.28 -13.31 -0.51
C LEU A 67 -23.91 -13.23 -1.99
N SER A 68 -24.70 -13.83 -2.87
CA SER A 68 -24.42 -13.83 -4.31
C SER A 68 -24.93 -12.56 -5.00
N PHE A 69 -24.08 -11.93 -5.81
CA PHE A 69 -24.36 -10.75 -6.63
C PHE A 69 -24.14 -11.05 -8.12
N ARG A 70 -25.01 -10.48 -8.96
CA ARG A 70 -24.86 -10.46 -10.42
C ARG A 70 -24.00 -9.29 -10.87
N ALA A 71 -23.37 -9.41 -12.04
CA ALA A 71 -22.66 -8.28 -12.64
C ALA A 71 -23.63 -7.12 -12.89
N GLY A 72 -23.22 -5.89 -12.55
CA GLY A 72 -24.06 -4.70 -12.63
C GLY A 72 -25.04 -4.51 -11.47
N GLU A 73 -25.14 -5.47 -10.54
CA GLU A 73 -25.97 -5.30 -9.34
C GLU A 73 -25.31 -4.32 -8.37
N LEU A 74 -26.10 -3.36 -7.86
CA LEU A 74 -25.63 -2.37 -6.89
C LEU A 74 -25.25 -3.07 -5.56
N ILE A 75 -24.07 -2.74 -5.05
CA ILE A 75 -23.58 -3.24 -3.75
C ILE A 75 -23.54 -2.15 -2.67
N GLY A 76 -23.49 -0.87 -3.06
CA GLY A 76 -23.45 0.25 -2.14
C GLY A 76 -22.92 1.52 -2.76
N TYR A 77 -22.75 2.52 -1.90
CA TYR A 77 -22.18 3.82 -2.21
C TYR A 77 -21.03 4.14 -1.25
N THR A 78 -20.10 4.97 -1.72
CA THR A 78 -19.02 5.52 -0.91
C THR A 78 -18.96 7.03 -1.11
N ILE A 79 -18.62 7.76 -0.04
CA ILE A 79 -18.20 9.16 -0.13
C ILE A 79 -16.66 9.29 -0.16
N GLY A 80 -15.94 8.17 -0.08
CA GLY A 80 -14.49 8.05 0.06
C GLY A 80 -13.96 8.26 1.48
N ALA A 81 -12.78 7.69 1.75
CA ALA A 81 -11.95 7.92 2.91
C ALA A 81 -11.23 9.26 2.87
N GLY A 82 -11.06 9.85 4.05
CA GLY A 82 -10.28 11.08 4.23
C GLY A 82 -11.10 12.26 4.76
N PRO A 83 -10.39 13.35 5.13
CA PRO A 83 -10.99 14.61 5.58
C PRO A 83 -11.94 15.25 4.57
N ALA A 84 -12.86 16.09 5.05
CA ALA A 84 -13.86 16.77 4.23
C ALA A 84 -13.24 17.75 3.21
N ASP A 85 -12.09 18.32 3.53
CA ASP A 85 -11.31 19.31 2.78
C ASP A 85 -10.21 18.71 1.89
N SER A 86 -10.21 17.37 1.72
CA SER A 86 -9.22 16.64 0.91
C SER A 86 -9.88 15.82 -0.21
N ILE A 87 -9.08 15.40 -1.19
CA ILE A 87 -9.51 14.37 -2.16
C ILE A 87 -9.74 13.08 -1.37
N ARG A 88 -10.97 12.57 -1.44
CA ARG A 88 -11.35 11.36 -0.72
C ARG A 88 -11.18 10.13 -1.59
N GLN A 89 -10.61 9.09 -1.01
CA GLN A 89 -10.14 7.89 -1.71
C GLN A 89 -11.14 6.74 -1.56
N TRP A 90 -11.28 5.94 -2.60
CA TRP A 90 -12.00 4.69 -2.51
C TRP A 90 -11.01 3.57 -2.79
N ASP A 91 -10.83 2.70 -1.81
CA ASP A 91 -9.79 1.69 -1.84
C ASP A 91 -10.37 0.39 -2.38
N PHE A 92 -9.73 -0.13 -3.42
CA PHE A 92 -10.06 -1.41 -3.99
C PHE A 92 -8.79 -2.14 -4.40
N GLY A 93 -8.85 -3.47 -4.39
CA GLY A 93 -7.75 -4.29 -4.85
C GLY A 93 -8.18 -5.68 -5.22
N TYR A 94 -7.29 -6.32 -5.95
CA TYR A 94 -7.56 -7.54 -6.68
C TYR A 94 -6.50 -8.56 -6.34
N TYR A 95 -6.94 -9.80 -6.12
CA TYR A 95 -6.06 -10.90 -5.76
C TYR A 95 -6.37 -12.11 -6.62
N SER A 96 -5.33 -12.85 -7.01
CA SER A 96 -5.48 -14.10 -7.73
C SER A 96 -4.64 -15.21 -7.09
N ALA A 97 -5.29 -16.31 -6.71
CA ALA A 97 -4.64 -17.49 -6.15
C ALA A 97 -3.71 -18.20 -7.15
N SER A 98 -3.85 -17.92 -8.45
CA SER A 98 -2.96 -18.47 -9.50
C SER A 98 -1.66 -17.68 -9.67
N VAL A 99 -1.52 -16.53 -9.01
CA VAL A 99 -0.32 -15.68 -9.08
C VAL A 99 0.38 -15.66 -7.73
N THR A 100 1.67 -15.96 -7.70
CA THR A 100 2.52 -15.77 -6.53
C THR A 100 3.61 -14.75 -6.85
N ASN A 101 3.49 -13.55 -6.27
CA ASN A 101 4.49 -12.49 -6.36
C ASN A 101 5.80 -12.92 -5.67
N VAL A 102 6.91 -12.58 -6.31
CA VAL A 102 8.26 -12.91 -5.84
C VAL A 102 8.86 -11.70 -5.12
N TYR A 103 9.39 -11.93 -3.92
CA TYR A 103 10.03 -10.93 -3.06
C TYR A 103 11.51 -11.27 -2.85
N VAL A 104 12.33 -10.24 -2.54
CA VAL A 104 13.75 -10.45 -2.24
C VAL A 104 13.93 -11.32 -0.99
N ASN A 105 13.05 -11.15 0.01
CA ASN A 105 12.95 -12.04 1.16
C ASN A 105 11.61 -12.80 1.13
N GLN A 106 11.54 -13.82 0.26
CA GLN A 106 10.34 -14.65 0.11
C GLN A 106 9.89 -15.32 1.42
N PRO A 107 10.79 -15.93 2.23
CA PRO A 107 10.39 -16.59 3.47
C PRO A 107 9.61 -15.68 4.43
N ARG A 108 9.97 -14.40 4.54
CA ARG A 108 9.24 -13.41 5.36
C ARG A 108 7.77 -13.26 4.94
N ARG A 109 7.48 -13.42 3.64
CA ARG A 109 6.13 -13.29 3.09
C ARG A 109 5.34 -14.58 3.16
N SER A 110 6.00 -15.73 3.18
CA SER A 110 5.35 -17.05 3.13
C SER A 110 5.29 -17.80 4.46
N ASN A 111 6.02 -17.39 5.50
CA ASN A 111 6.13 -18.11 6.77
C ASN A 111 6.42 -17.12 7.93
N PRO A 112 5.83 -17.26 9.13
CA PRO A 112 4.84 -18.28 9.57
C PRO A 112 3.39 -17.91 9.30
N VAL A 113 3.10 -16.65 9.04
CA VAL A 113 1.77 -16.18 8.64
C VAL A 113 1.89 -15.65 7.21
N PRO A 114 1.38 -16.37 6.20
CA PRO A 114 1.47 -15.92 4.82
C PRO A 114 0.83 -14.55 4.63
N ALA A 115 1.58 -13.62 4.06
CA ALA A 115 1.13 -12.31 3.63
C ALA A 115 0.29 -12.45 2.35
N TRP A 116 -0.87 -13.12 2.44
CA TRP A 116 -1.66 -13.56 1.29
C TRP A 116 -1.99 -12.41 0.33
N LYS A 117 -2.39 -11.25 0.86
CA LYS A 117 -2.68 -10.05 0.05
C LYS A 117 -1.45 -9.66 -0.80
N GLN A 118 -0.27 -9.58 -0.21
CA GLN A 118 0.96 -9.21 -0.91
C GLN A 118 1.44 -10.31 -1.88
N LEU A 119 1.30 -11.58 -1.50
CA LEU A 119 1.69 -12.70 -2.35
C LEU A 119 0.79 -12.82 -3.59
N HIS A 120 -0.50 -12.50 -3.48
CA HIS A 120 -1.48 -12.78 -4.53
C HIS A 120 -2.07 -11.53 -5.18
N ALA A 121 -1.61 -10.33 -4.81
CA ALA A 121 -2.07 -9.09 -5.43
C ALA A 121 -1.77 -9.06 -6.93
N VAL A 122 -2.77 -8.68 -7.70
CA VAL A 122 -2.72 -8.53 -9.16
C VAL A 122 -3.32 -7.19 -9.57
N CYS A 123 -3.00 -6.75 -10.78
CA CYS A 123 -3.69 -5.62 -11.39
C CYS A 123 -5.05 -6.07 -11.91
N GLY A 124 -6.14 -5.66 -11.25
CA GLY A 124 -7.48 -5.95 -11.76
C GLY A 124 -7.72 -5.39 -13.16
N PHE A 125 -7.05 -4.28 -13.50
CA PHE A 125 -7.19 -3.66 -14.81
C PHE A 125 -6.58 -4.48 -15.97
N ASP A 126 -5.67 -5.40 -15.67
CA ASP A 126 -5.09 -6.29 -16.68
C ASP A 126 -6.08 -7.32 -17.22
N TYR A 127 -7.20 -7.55 -16.52
CA TYR A 127 -8.25 -8.50 -16.93
C TYR A 127 -9.30 -7.89 -17.86
N PHE A 128 -9.27 -6.57 -18.10
CA PHE A 128 -10.12 -5.98 -19.13
C PHE A 128 -9.51 -6.20 -20.52
N ALA A 129 -10.36 -6.48 -21.51
CA ALA A 129 -9.96 -6.43 -22.91
C ALA A 129 -9.79 -4.96 -23.37
N GLU A 130 -9.03 -4.74 -24.44
CA GLU A 130 -9.02 -3.43 -25.10
C GLU A 130 -10.40 -3.12 -25.71
N PRO A 131 -10.85 -1.84 -25.71
CA PRO A 131 -10.13 -0.63 -25.28
C PRO A 131 -10.29 -0.28 -23.79
N LEU A 132 -10.97 -1.10 -22.98
CA LEU A 132 -11.26 -0.77 -21.58
C LEU A 132 -9.98 -0.75 -20.74
N LYS A 133 -9.06 -1.68 -20.97
CA LYS A 133 -7.75 -1.71 -20.31
C LYS A 133 -7.00 -0.38 -20.48
N SER A 134 -6.79 0.05 -21.72
CA SER A 134 -6.12 1.32 -21.99
C SER A 134 -6.92 2.54 -21.54
N THR A 135 -8.26 2.46 -21.52
CA THR A 135 -9.12 3.51 -20.94
C THR A 135 -8.83 3.68 -19.44
N TYR A 136 -8.79 2.59 -18.68
CA TYR A 136 -8.52 2.66 -17.25
C TYR A 136 -7.09 3.08 -16.94
N ALA A 137 -6.10 2.62 -17.71
CA ALA A 137 -4.70 2.99 -17.51
C ALA A 137 -4.43 4.50 -17.66
N ARG A 138 -5.31 5.25 -18.35
CA ARG A 138 -5.21 6.72 -18.44
C ARG A 138 -5.52 7.44 -17.13
N TYR A 139 -6.21 6.79 -16.20
CA TYR A 139 -6.57 7.35 -14.89
C TYR A 139 -5.54 7.06 -13.79
N PHE A 140 -4.47 6.32 -14.11
CA PHE A 140 -3.42 6.08 -13.13
C PHE A 140 -2.71 7.38 -12.81
N ALA A 141 -2.41 7.57 -11.53
CA ALA A 141 -1.85 8.81 -11.00
C ALA A 141 -0.75 8.52 -9.98
N THR A 142 0.11 9.51 -9.76
CA THR A 142 1.06 9.55 -8.64
C THR A 142 0.32 9.66 -7.30
N HIS A 143 1.06 9.59 -6.19
CA HIS A 143 0.50 9.82 -4.85
C HIS A 143 -0.25 11.17 -4.72
N ARG A 144 0.19 12.18 -5.47
CA ARG A 144 -0.41 13.53 -5.50
C ARG A 144 -1.60 13.67 -6.46
N GLY A 145 -2.03 12.58 -7.10
CA GLY A 145 -3.11 12.63 -8.09
C GLY A 145 -2.69 13.21 -9.45
N VAL A 146 -1.38 13.29 -9.75
CA VAL A 146 -0.91 13.70 -11.08
C VAL A 146 -1.03 12.50 -12.02
N LEU A 147 -1.86 12.63 -13.06
CA LEU A 147 -2.07 11.56 -14.04
C LEU A 147 -0.77 11.17 -14.75
N VAL A 148 -0.57 9.87 -14.93
CA VAL A 148 0.55 9.27 -15.67
C VAL A 148 -0.04 8.38 -16.78
N PRO A 149 -0.51 8.96 -17.90
CA PRO A 149 -1.20 8.20 -18.93
C PRO A 149 -0.33 7.08 -19.49
N GLY A 150 -0.88 5.86 -19.54
CA GLY A 150 -0.16 4.69 -20.06
C GLY A 150 0.81 4.07 -19.06
N ALA A 151 0.84 4.53 -17.81
CA ALA A 151 1.57 3.85 -16.76
C ALA A 151 1.07 2.41 -16.61
N PRO A 152 1.97 1.42 -16.47
CA PRO A 152 1.55 0.06 -16.19
C PRO A 152 1.09 -0.07 -14.75
N CYS A 153 0.31 -1.10 -14.47
CA CYS A 153 0.24 -1.61 -13.11
C CYS A 153 1.64 -2.07 -12.68
N ARG A 154 2.11 -1.54 -11.55
CA ARG A 154 3.40 -1.95 -10.97
C ARG A 154 3.19 -3.20 -10.12
N SER A 155 4.24 -4.03 -10.01
CA SER A 155 4.25 -5.10 -9.02
C SER A 155 4.05 -4.51 -7.61
N PRO A 156 3.28 -5.18 -6.73
CA PRO A 156 3.24 -4.81 -5.31
C PRO A 156 4.62 -4.91 -4.65
N ASN A 157 5.52 -5.73 -5.20
CA ASN A 157 6.91 -5.77 -4.79
C ASN A 157 7.72 -4.64 -5.46
N ARG A 158 8.27 -3.74 -4.65
CA ARG A 158 9.22 -2.70 -5.08
C ARG A 158 10.67 -3.01 -4.66
N ASP A 159 10.91 -4.17 -4.06
CA ASP A 159 12.24 -4.60 -3.64
C ASP A 159 13.14 -4.83 -4.86
N VAL A 160 14.33 -4.23 -4.82
CA VAL A 160 15.41 -4.55 -5.76
C VAL A 160 16.61 -5.03 -4.96
N ALA A 161 17.05 -6.27 -5.21
CA ALA A 161 18.08 -6.95 -4.42
C ALA A 161 19.40 -6.17 -4.40
N GLY A 162 19.96 -5.97 -3.20
CA GLY A 162 21.21 -5.21 -3.02
C GLY A 162 21.07 -3.69 -3.17
N THR A 163 19.84 -3.16 -3.20
CA THR A 163 19.58 -1.72 -3.33
C THR A 163 18.64 -1.22 -2.24
N LEU A 164 18.53 0.10 -2.10
CA LEU A 164 17.70 0.72 -1.07
C LEU A 164 16.19 0.56 -1.33
N ALA A 165 15.78 0.31 -2.57
CA ALA A 165 14.36 0.17 -2.93
C ALA A 165 13.72 -1.04 -2.27
N GLY A 166 12.55 -0.84 -1.67
CA GLY A 166 11.72 -1.90 -1.12
C GLY A 166 11.31 -1.75 0.33
N SER A 167 10.97 -2.89 0.92
CA SER A 167 10.50 -3.10 2.28
C SER A 167 11.66 -3.33 3.25
N TRP A 168 11.59 -2.69 4.41
CA TRP A 168 12.59 -2.74 5.46
C TRP A 168 11.94 -2.86 6.85
N TYR A 169 12.60 -3.60 7.75
CA TYR A 169 12.04 -4.03 9.04
C TYR A 169 13.00 -3.74 10.20
N TYR A 170 12.49 -3.45 11.40
CA TYR A 170 13.33 -3.19 12.58
C TYR A 170 14.01 -4.42 13.18
N LYS A 171 13.55 -5.63 12.83
CA LYS A 171 14.12 -6.89 13.29
C LYS A 171 14.35 -7.85 12.13
N PRO A 172 15.47 -8.58 12.11
CA PRO A 172 15.77 -9.52 11.03
C PRO A 172 14.71 -10.62 10.93
N ASP A 173 14.20 -11.07 12.07
CA ASP A 173 13.18 -12.12 12.25
C ASP A 173 11.76 -11.56 12.41
N SER A 174 11.53 -10.29 12.06
CA SER A 174 10.18 -9.70 12.16
C SER A 174 9.16 -10.51 11.35
N THR A 175 8.11 -10.97 12.02
CA THR A 175 6.94 -11.60 11.39
C THR A 175 5.91 -10.57 10.90
N SER A 176 6.25 -9.28 10.90
CA SER A 176 5.36 -8.23 10.42
C SER A 176 5.11 -8.42 8.93
N ILE A 177 3.84 -8.45 8.55
CA ILE A 177 3.42 -8.46 7.15
C ILE A 177 3.76 -7.10 6.51
N GLU A 178 3.53 -6.00 7.24
CA GLU A 178 3.80 -4.66 6.75
C GLU A 178 5.25 -4.23 7.03
N PRO A 179 5.91 -3.55 6.09
CA PRO A 179 7.22 -2.98 6.32
C PRO A 179 7.17 -1.88 7.39
N HIS A 180 8.25 -1.75 8.15
CA HIS A 180 8.41 -0.63 9.07
C HIS A 180 8.91 0.62 8.35
N VAL A 181 9.68 0.43 7.28
CA VAL A 181 10.09 1.48 6.35
C VAL A 181 9.95 0.95 4.93
N ALA A 182 9.32 1.70 4.04
CA ALA A 182 9.21 1.35 2.62
C ALA A 182 9.74 2.51 1.77
N ILE A 183 10.63 2.22 0.82
CA ILE A 183 11.31 3.23 0.00
C ILE A 183 11.11 2.89 -1.47
N ALA A 184 10.50 3.77 -2.25
CA ALA A 184 10.28 3.55 -3.68
C ALA A 184 10.21 4.86 -4.46
N ILE A 185 10.59 4.81 -5.73
CA ILE A 185 10.27 5.88 -6.69
C ILE A 185 8.77 5.84 -7.02
N ASP A 186 8.14 7.01 -7.17
CA ASP A 186 6.74 7.14 -7.56
C ASP A 186 6.53 6.73 -9.04
N LEU A 187 5.28 6.66 -9.48
CA LEU A 187 4.86 6.11 -10.76
C LEU A 187 5.45 6.85 -11.96
N ASP A 188 5.62 8.16 -11.86
CA ASP A 188 6.18 9.02 -12.91
C ASP A 188 7.72 9.12 -12.88
N GLY A 189 8.36 8.49 -11.89
CA GLY A 189 9.81 8.55 -11.70
C GLY A 189 10.33 9.88 -11.16
N LYS A 190 9.46 10.78 -10.70
CA LYS A 190 9.85 12.17 -10.33
C LYS A 190 9.89 12.43 -8.84
N SER A 191 9.43 11.51 -8.01
CA SER A 191 9.59 11.62 -6.56
C SER A 191 9.96 10.29 -5.93
N VAL A 192 10.68 10.33 -4.80
CA VAL A 192 10.90 9.19 -3.94
C VAL A 192 9.99 9.30 -2.73
N ILE A 193 9.30 8.20 -2.43
CA ILE A 193 8.46 8.06 -1.26
C ILE A 193 9.20 7.21 -0.23
N VAL A 194 9.29 7.72 1.00
CA VAL A 194 9.70 6.98 2.18
C VAL A 194 8.53 6.93 3.16
N ALA A 195 7.91 5.76 3.28
CA ALA A 195 6.80 5.48 4.18
C ALA A 195 7.26 4.72 5.42
N GLY A 196 6.46 4.76 6.50
CA GLY A 196 6.69 4.03 7.75
C GLY A 196 7.59 4.74 8.78
N LEU A 197 8.16 5.90 8.39
CA LEU A 197 8.75 6.84 9.34
C LEU A 197 7.65 7.50 10.18
N ARG A 198 8.02 8.34 11.16
CA ARG A 198 7.06 9.13 11.96
C ARG A 198 6.07 9.93 11.11
N GLN A 199 6.45 10.23 9.88
CA GLN A 199 5.66 10.91 8.87
C GLN A 199 5.94 10.30 7.50
N PHE A 200 5.00 10.46 6.58
CA PHE A 200 5.24 10.19 5.17
C PHE A 200 6.24 11.22 4.61
N VAL A 201 7.31 10.77 3.98
CA VAL A 201 8.34 11.66 3.43
C VAL A 201 8.37 11.52 1.92
N GLU A 202 8.34 12.67 1.24
CA GLU A 202 8.45 12.77 -0.21
C GLU A 202 9.66 13.61 -0.60
N ILE A 203 10.48 13.07 -1.49
CA ILE A 203 11.62 13.75 -2.10
C ILE A 203 11.22 14.08 -3.53
N GLU A 204 10.92 15.34 -3.80
CA GLU A 204 10.43 15.80 -5.11
C GLU A 204 11.55 15.96 -6.15
N ALA A 205 11.17 16.11 -7.42
CA ALA A 205 12.10 16.29 -8.55
C ALA A 205 13.05 17.48 -8.42
N SER A 206 12.61 18.54 -7.76
CA SER A 206 13.42 19.75 -7.51
C SER A 206 14.47 19.54 -6.41
N ASN A 207 14.37 18.46 -5.64
CA ASN A 207 15.25 18.21 -4.52
C ASN A 207 16.61 17.67 -5.01
N PRO A 208 17.74 18.30 -4.65
CA PRO A 208 19.06 17.87 -5.13
C PRO A 208 19.49 16.49 -4.61
N THR A 209 18.79 15.97 -3.60
CA THR A 209 19.02 14.62 -3.05
C THR A 209 18.14 13.55 -3.70
N LEU A 210 17.30 13.91 -4.68
CA LEU A 210 16.52 12.92 -5.42
C LEU A 210 17.46 11.93 -6.12
N LYS A 211 17.30 10.66 -5.79
CA LYS A 211 17.96 9.53 -6.45
C LYS A 211 17.03 8.34 -6.38
N ASP A 212 16.86 7.60 -7.47
CA ASP A 212 16.05 6.39 -7.44
C ASP A 212 16.66 5.38 -6.44
N PRO A 213 15.93 4.93 -5.40
CA PRO A 213 16.42 3.98 -4.42
C PRO A 213 16.83 2.63 -5.05
N ALA A 214 16.31 2.28 -6.23
CA ALA A 214 16.74 1.09 -6.97
C ALA A 214 18.16 1.22 -7.54
N ASN A 215 18.74 2.42 -7.53
CA ASN A 215 20.11 2.73 -7.96
C ASN A 215 21.06 3.05 -6.79
N VAL A 216 20.61 2.87 -5.53
CA VAL A 216 21.42 3.11 -4.34
C VAL A 216 21.89 1.77 -3.76
N THR A 217 23.18 1.48 -3.89
CA THR A 217 23.80 0.21 -3.47
C THR A 217 24.78 0.33 -2.30
N ASP A 218 25.10 1.55 -1.87
CA ASP A 218 26.14 1.83 -0.88
C ASP A 218 25.64 2.75 0.24
N ARG A 219 25.39 4.02 -0.04
CA ARG A 219 24.89 5.00 0.89
C ARG A 219 24.22 6.14 0.14
N HIS A 220 23.21 6.72 0.74
CA HIS A 220 22.54 7.89 0.18
C HIS A 220 21.83 8.66 1.28
N CYS A 221 21.79 9.98 1.15
CA CYS A 221 21.03 10.82 2.05
C CYS A 221 19.88 11.47 1.30
N TYR A 222 18.66 11.27 1.80
CA TYR A 222 17.48 11.98 1.34
C TYR A 222 17.19 13.15 2.28
N TYR A 223 16.99 14.33 1.72
CA TYR A 223 16.64 15.54 2.45
C TYR A 223 15.14 15.85 2.31
N ASP A 224 14.41 15.80 3.42
CA ASP A 224 13.02 16.24 3.51
C ASP A 224 13.00 17.77 3.67
N SER A 225 12.86 18.47 2.54
CA SER A 225 12.82 19.93 2.50
C SER A 225 11.59 20.52 3.19
N ALA A 226 10.49 19.76 3.32
CA ALA A 226 9.29 20.24 3.97
C ALA A 226 9.46 20.36 5.48
N ASN A 227 10.23 19.44 6.09
CA ASN A 227 10.44 19.40 7.54
C ASN A 227 11.85 19.78 7.97
N GLY A 228 12.75 20.07 7.03
CA GLY A 228 14.16 20.38 7.33
C GLY A 228 14.89 19.21 8.00
N ARG A 229 14.53 17.98 7.63
CA ARG A 229 15.10 16.73 8.17
C ARG A 229 15.87 15.98 7.10
N TYR A 230 16.79 15.12 7.51
CA TYR A 230 17.43 14.18 6.59
C TYR A 230 17.32 12.74 7.08
N TYR A 231 17.40 11.84 6.10
CA TYR A 231 17.41 10.40 6.27
C TYR A 231 18.62 9.85 5.51
N PHE A 232 19.70 9.54 6.24
CA PHE A 232 20.93 9.02 5.68
C PHE A 232 20.91 7.49 5.79
N PHE A 233 20.98 6.80 4.65
CA PHE A 233 21.03 5.35 4.57
C PHE A 233 22.44 4.90 4.26
N GLN A 234 22.94 3.89 4.99
CA GLN A 234 24.25 3.28 4.75
C GLN A 234 24.14 1.77 4.85
N PHE A 235 24.48 1.07 3.76
CA PHE A 235 24.51 -0.38 3.73
C PHE A 235 25.60 -0.92 4.66
N VAL A 236 25.22 -1.90 5.48
CA VAL A 236 26.14 -2.74 6.25
C VAL A 236 26.48 -3.98 5.43
N ASP A 237 25.46 -4.57 4.81
CA ASP A 237 25.53 -5.67 3.85
C ASP A 237 24.30 -5.62 2.93
N ARG A 238 24.15 -6.54 1.97
CA ARG A 238 23.07 -6.51 0.95
C ARG A 238 21.64 -6.56 1.51
N THR A 239 21.45 -6.96 2.76
CA THR A 239 20.16 -7.15 3.44
C THR A 239 20.01 -6.31 4.71
N THR A 240 21.03 -5.53 5.06
CA THR A 240 21.08 -4.73 6.29
C THR A 240 21.50 -3.30 5.98
N VAL A 241 20.71 -2.33 6.43
CA VAL A 241 21.00 -0.90 6.26
C VAL A 241 20.89 -0.17 7.59
N ASP A 242 21.81 0.75 7.84
CA ASP A 242 21.66 1.76 8.87
C ASP A 242 20.95 2.98 8.30
N MET A 243 19.85 3.37 8.91
CA MET A 243 19.21 4.65 8.70
C MET A 243 19.61 5.59 9.84
N PHE A 244 20.03 6.81 9.49
CA PHE A 244 20.32 7.87 10.43
C PHE A 244 19.38 9.05 10.18
N GLU A 245 18.72 9.50 11.23
CA GLU A 245 17.81 10.64 11.20
C GLU A 245 18.42 11.85 11.90
N GLY A 246 18.34 13.01 11.24
CA GLY A 246 18.76 14.28 11.83
C GLY A 246 18.04 15.47 11.23
N SER A 247 18.42 16.66 11.68
CA SER A 247 17.93 17.95 11.18
C SER A 247 18.98 18.67 10.36
N GLY A 248 18.53 19.58 9.49
CA GLY A 248 19.39 20.33 8.58
C GLY A 248 19.64 19.60 7.25
N SER A 249 20.62 20.09 6.50
CA SER A 249 21.01 19.53 5.22
C SER A 249 21.62 18.14 5.36
N CYS A 250 21.55 17.35 4.29
CA CYS A 250 22.23 16.06 4.23
C CYS A 250 23.73 16.17 4.52
N PRO A 251 24.24 15.49 5.57
CA PRO A 251 25.65 15.51 5.90
C PRO A 251 26.45 14.62 4.95
N ILE A 252 27.77 14.85 4.87
CA ILE A 252 28.69 14.02 4.07
C ILE A 252 28.90 12.63 4.73
N SER A 253 28.78 12.58 6.05
CA SER A 253 28.93 11.37 6.86
C SER A 253 27.69 11.16 7.74
N PRO A 254 27.32 9.90 8.04
CA PRO A 254 26.15 9.63 8.87
C PRO A 254 26.29 10.25 10.26
N SER A 255 25.23 10.90 10.72
CA SER A 255 25.11 11.47 12.07
C SER A 255 23.65 11.47 12.48
N GLY A 256 23.37 11.72 13.76
CA GLY A 256 22.00 11.70 14.29
C GLY A 256 21.57 10.34 14.85
N THR A 257 20.26 10.14 14.97
CA THR A 257 19.67 8.95 15.59
C THR A 257 19.76 7.78 14.62
N LYS A 258 20.49 6.73 15.00
CA LYS A 258 20.65 5.52 14.20
C LYS A 258 19.54 4.52 14.48
N THR A 259 18.98 3.95 13.41
CA THR A 259 18.10 2.78 13.45
C THR A 259 18.58 1.77 12.42
N ARG A 260 18.74 0.52 12.84
CA ARG A 260 19.09 -0.56 11.92
C ARG A 260 17.84 -1.18 11.32
N LEU A 261 17.88 -1.37 10.01
CA LEU A 261 16.82 -1.97 9.24
C LEU A 261 17.33 -3.23 8.52
N TYR A 262 16.42 -4.18 8.36
CA TYR A 262 16.67 -5.50 7.77
C TYR A 262 15.67 -5.77 6.65
N ARG A 263 16.09 -6.53 5.64
CA ARG A 263 15.23 -7.04 4.58
C ARG A 263 14.95 -8.52 4.77
#